data_AF-A0A2S6TSH4-F1
#
_entry.id   AF-A0A2S6TSH4-F1
#
_cell.length_a   1.000
_cell.length_b   1.000
_cell.length_c   1.000
_cell.angle_alpha   90.00
_cell.angle_beta   90.00
_cell.angle_gamma   90.00
#
_symmetry.space_group_name_H-M   'P 1'
#
loop_
_entity.id
_entity.type
_entity.pdbx_description
1 polymer ?
#
loop_
_entity_poly.entity_id
_entity_poly.type
_entity_poly.pdbx_seq_one_letter_code
_entity_poly.pdbx_strand_id
1 'polypeptide(L)'
;MPRGTTKFTAGMMLAWPGLVSIAVVGFWFALWGVLVPSPGSVGSSLRQVALVNPRGIAFVPSVAKLRQVFQRMDYDLETVRNGDRLVPPLYIASVPDGMGQIRQSAERKKLFLQLMLPLVLKANETVRWERQKLLRIKRSINKRASLSDDDRAYLLEMARHYEVRKPLVDLLLPRVDVLPVSIALAQSAIESGWGTSRFVREGNAPFGQWTTASFDGIVPLQRDNGKTHKIRAFENLYASVKSYIHNLNTHRAYRGFPAMRKAMRESGGQLDSLALTVSLRAYSKKGETYIRLLQNIMTGNDLLPLDRARLGGNFARRNGPDI
;
A
#
# COMPACT_ATOMS: atom_id res chain seq x y z
N MET A 1 -0.75 -6.51 -88.43
CA MET A 1 0.01 -5.26 -88.14
C MET A 1 0.28 -5.16 -86.64
N PRO A 2 1.30 -4.39 -86.18
CA PRO A 2 1.74 -4.32 -84.76
C PRO A 2 0.90 -3.32 -83.94
N ARG A 3 1.08 -3.07 -82.63
CA ARG A 3 2.27 -3.01 -81.72
C ARG A 3 1.85 -3.57 -80.32
N GLY A 4 2.70 -3.98 -79.37
CA GLY A 4 3.99 -3.46 -78.92
C GLY A 4 3.79 -2.41 -77.80
N THR A 5 4.49 -2.40 -76.66
CA THR A 5 5.74 -3.09 -76.24
C THR A 5 5.94 -3.18 -74.70
N THR A 6 7.00 -3.90 -74.28
CA THR A 6 7.89 -3.67 -73.08
C THR A 6 7.41 -3.89 -71.63
N LYS A 7 7.69 -5.10 -71.12
CA LYS A 7 8.69 -5.45 -70.06
C LYS A 7 8.75 -4.72 -68.69
N PHE A 8 8.66 -5.54 -67.63
CA PHE A 8 9.48 -5.62 -66.40
C PHE A 8 9.78 -4.38 -65.52
N THR A 9 9.42 -4.50 -64.23
CA THR A 9 10.38 -4.42 -63.10
C THR A 9 9.85 -5.27 -61.92
N ALA A 10 10.69 -5.61 -60.95
CA ALA A 10 10.34 -6.52 -59.84
C ALA A 10 9.86 -5.78 -58.58
N GLY A 11 8.94 -6.39 -57.82
CA GLY A 11 8.42 -5.90 -56.54
C GLY A 11 8.49 -6.99 -55.46
N MET A 12 9.01 -6.64 -54.28
CA MET A 12 9.53 -7.58 -53.29
C MET A 12 8.45 -8.25 -52.39
N MET A 13 8.82 -9.35 -51.74
CA MET A 13 7.99 -10.10 -50.78
C MET A 13 7.64 -9.29 -49.52
N LEU A 14 6.45 -9.52 -48.95
CA LEU A 14 6.08 -9.41 -47.51
C LEU A 14 4.65 -10.02 -47.39
N ALA A 15 4.45 -11.25 -46.92
CA ALA A 15 4.59 -11.78 -45.55
C ALA A 15 3.47 -11.31 -44.58
N TRP A 16 2.85 -12.25 -43.87
CA TRP A 16 1.72 -12.01 -42.95
C TRP A 16 2.08 -11.07 -41.78
N PRO A 17 1.10 -10.28 -41.26
CA PRO A 17 1.27 -9.53 -40.01
C PRO A 17 1.41 -10.48 -38.82
N GLY A 18 2.47 -10.30 -38.04
CA GLY A 18 2.87 -11.22 -36.97
C GLY A 18 2.28 -10.93 -35.58
N LEU A 19 2.61 -11.83 -34.66
CA LEU A 19 2.32 -11.80 -33.22
C LEU A 19 2.61 -10.44 -32.56
N VAL A 20 1.63 -9.87 -31.87
CA VAL A 20 1.82 -8.67 -31.03
C VAL A 20 2.48 -9.07 -29.70
N SER A 21 3.80 -9.08 -29.68
CA SER A 21 4.60 -9.26 -28.46
C SER A 21 4.49 -8.05 -27.53
N ILE A 22 3.91 -8.24 -26.33
CA ILE A 22 3.80 -7.17 -25.33
C ILE A 22 5.18 -6.89 -24.71
N ALA A 23 5.86 -5.86 -25.22
CA ALA A 23 7.15 -5.43 -24.73
C ALA A 23 7.05 -4.80 -23.32
N VAL A 24 7.46 -5.54 -22.30
CA VAL A 24 7.68 -4.99 -20.95
C VAL A 24 8.95 -4.13 -20.96
N VAL A 25 8.79 -2.81 -21.04
CA VAL A 25 9.91 -1.85 -20.96
C VAL A 25 10.47 -1.83 -19.55
N GLY A 26 11.45 -2.70 -19.29
CA GLY A 26 12.36 -2.61 -18.15
C GLY A 26 13.50 -1.62 -18.43
N PHE A 27 14.08 -1.07 -17.36
CA PHE A 27 15.37 -0.39 -17.42
C PHE A 27 16.46 -1.36 -16.93
N TRP A 28 17.53 -1.51 -17.71
CA TRP A 28 18.67 -2.41 -17.45
C TRP A 28 19.61 -1.81 -16.38
N PHE A 29 20.54 -2.54 -15.72
CA PHE A 29 21.44 -3.61 -16.21
C PHE A 29 21.79 -4.68 -15.17
N ALA A 30 22.42 -5.77 -15.66
CA ALA A 30 23.22 -6.76 -14.91
C ALA A 30 24.72 -6.58 -15.28
N LEU A 31 25.75 -7.25 -14.73
CA LEU A 31 25.93 -8.45 -13.87
C LEU A 31 27.13 -8.08 -12.91
N TRP A 32 27.81 -8.88 -12.06
CA TRP A 32 27.82 -10.31 -11.70
C TRP A 32 28.25 -10.46 -10.21
N GLY A 33 29.30 -11.23 -9.88
CA GLY A 33 29.91 -11.33 -8.54
C GLY A 33 31.05 -12.35 -8.47
N VAL A 34 31.75 -12.48 -7.32
CA VAL A 34 32.68 -13.59 -6.97
C VAL A 34 33.03 -13.59 -5.44
N LEU A 35 33.12 -14.80 -4.85
CA LEU A 35 33.77 -15.30 -3.60
C LEU A 35 34.14 -14.33 -2.43
N VAL A 36 33.72 -14.51 -1.15
CA VAL A 36 34.07 -15.49 -0.04
C VAL A 36 34.74 -14.71 1.14
N PRO A 37 34.74 -15.13 2.45
CA PRO A 37 34.35 -16.41 3.07
C PRO A 37 33.25 -16.36 4.17
N SER A 38 32.93 -17.56 4.67
CA SER A 38 32.42 -17.90 6.02
C SER A 38 33.40 -18.92 6.64
N PRO A 39 33.40 -19.26 7.96
CA PRO A 39 32.28 -19.22 8.90
C PRO A 39 32.59 -18.75 10.35
N GLY A 40 31.57 -18.78 11.21
CA GLY A 40 31.70 -18.79 12.67
C GLY A 40 30.47 -19.46 13.30
N SER A 41 30.64 -20.62 13.94
CA SER A 41 29.54 -21.49 14.38
C SER A 41 29.20 -21.33 15.87
N VAL A 42 27.92 -21.11 16.19
CA VAL A 42 27.40 -21.21 17.58
C VAL A 42 26.01 -21.83 17.61
N GLY A 43 25.86 -22.88 18.42
CA GLY A 43 24.72 -23.10 19.32
C GLY A 43 23.32 -23.27 18.72
N SER A 44 22.86 -24.52 18.68
CA SER A 44 21.44 -24.86 18.57
C SER A 44 20.62 -24.34 19.75
N SER A 45 19.44 -23.76 19.48
CA SER A 45 18.22 -24.00 20.28
C SER A 45 16.97 -23.36 19.64
N LEU A 46 15.82 -24.01 19.80
CA LEU A 46 14.53 -23.51 19.34
C LEU A 46 14.03 -22.39 20.27
N ARG A 47 14.23 -21.12 19.90
CA ARG A 47 13.52 -20.00 20.54
C ARG A 47 12.19 -19.72 19.86
N GLN A 48 11.21 -19.33 20.67
CA GLN A 48 9.83 -19.05 20.27
C GLN A 48 9.76 -17.87 19.27
N VAL A 49 8.63 -17.74 18.58
CA VAL A 49 8.30 -16.47 17.89
C VAL A 49 8.12 -15.40 18.97
N ALA A 50 9.15 -14.60 19.19
CA ALA A 50 9.12 -13.56 20.20
C ALA A 50 8.15 -12.45 19.79
N LEU A 51 7.03 -12.34 20.50
CA LEU A 51 6.13 -11.18 20.44
C LEU A 51 6.79 -10.00 21.19
N VAL A 52 7.82 -9.43 20.57
CA VAL A 52 8.54 -8.28 21.12
C VAL A 52 7.68 -7.02 20.97
N ASN A 53 7.61 -6.22 22.04
CA ASN A 53 6.95 -4.92 22.17
C ASN A 53 5.40 -4.91 22.30
N PRO A 54 4.82 -4.07 23.18
CA PRO A 54 3.40 -4.07 23.54
C PRO A 54 2.49 -3.38 22.50
N ARG A 55 2.90 -3.35 21.22
CA ARG A 55 2.17 -2.71 20.12
C ARG A 55 1.47 -3.71 19.19
N GLY A 56 1.58 -5.02 19.46
CA GLY A 56 1.03 -6.08 18.61
C GLY A 56 1.75 -6.27 17.26
N ILE A 57 2.93 -5.65 17.11
CA ILE A 57 3.76 -5.78 15.91
C ILE A 57 4.71 -6.96 16.10
N ALA A 58 4.73 -7.91 15.18
CA ALA A 58 5.53 -9.13 15.25
C ALA A 58 6.68 -9.11 14.23
N PHE A 59 7.86 -9.57 14.62
CA PHE A 59 8.93 -9.87 13.68
C PHE A 59 8.84 -11.33 13.24
N VAL A 60 8.90 -11.58 11.92
CA VAL A 60 8.91 -12.92 11.32
C VAL A 60 10.06 -12.94 10.31
N PRO A 61 11.12 -13.75 10.53
CA PRO A 61 12.36 -13.60 9.78
C PRO A 61 12.27 -14.08 8.33
N SER A 62 11.49 -15.12 8.04
CA SER A 62 11.49 -15.76 6.72
C SER A 62 10.10 -16.09 6.19
N VAL A 63 9.96 -16.14 4.86
CA VAL A 63 8.76 -16.56 4.14
C VAL A 63 8.27 -17.92 4.60
N ALA A 64 9.17 -18.87 4.87
CA ALA A 64 8.82 -20.18 5.41
C ALA A 64 8.13 -20.06 6.79
N LYS A 65 8.61 -19.14 7.64
CA LYS A 65 7.98 -18.88 8.94
C LYS A 65 6.66 -18.12 8.81
N LEU A 66 6.56 -17.19 7.85
CA LEU A 66 5.31 -16.46 7.58
C LEU A 66 4.20 -17.40 7.11
N ARG A 67 4.49 -18.32 6.18
CA ARG A 67 3.54 -19.37 5.76
C ARG A 67 3.05 -20.19 6.95
N GLN A 68 3.94 -20.64 7.86
CA GLN A 68 3.56 -21.36 9.08
C GLN A 68 2.64 -20.53 9.99
N VAL A 69 2.86 -19.22 10.12
CA VAL A 69 2.01 -18.34 10.94
C VAL A 69 0.63 -18.19 10.31
N PHE A 70 0.55 -17.88 9.02
CA PHE A 70 -0.73 -17.73 8.31
C PHE A 70 -1.54 -19.04 8.32
N GLN A 71 -0.89 -20.20 8.10
CA GLN A 71 -1.53 -21.50 8.18
C GLN A 71 -2.10 -21.80 9.58
N ARG A 72 -1.38 -21.47 10.65
CA ARG A 72 -1.83 -21.68 12.04
C ARG A 72 -2.97 -20.77 12.49
N MET A 73 -3.10 -19.59 11.88
CA MET A 73 -4.26 -18.72 12.08
C MET A 73 -5.42 -19.08 11.13
N ASP A 74 -5.19 -20.04 10.23
CA ASP A 74 -6.07 -20.39 9.11
C ASP A 74 -6.47 -19.10 8.35
N TYR A 75 -5.45 -18.30 8.03
CA TYR A 75 -5.57 -17.04 7.31
C TYR A 75 -5.42 -17.29 5.82
N ASP A 76 -6.55 -17.41 5.13
CA ASP A 76 -6.61 -17.41 3.67
C ASP A 76 -7.13 -16.06 3.12
N LEU A 77 -6.74 -15.71 1.90
CA LEU A 77 -7.14 -14.45 1.26
C LEU A 77 -8.50 -14.55 0.55
N GLU A 78 -8.89 -15.73 0.05
CA GLU A 78 -10.15 -15.94 -0.66
C GLU A 78 -11.33 -15.88 0.33
N THR A 79 -11.19 -16.54 1.49
CA THR A 79 -12.20 -16.49 2.56
C THR A 79 -12.42 -15.06 3.09
N VAL A 80 -11.41 -14.19 2.99
CA VAL A 80 -11.52 -12.76 3.32
C VAL A 80 -12.16 -11.94 2.19
N ARG A 81 -11.95 -12.29 0.92
CA ARG A 81 -12.64 -11.65 -0.23
C ARG A 81 -14.14 -11.93 -0.20
N ASN A 82 -14.52 -13.18 0.03
CA ASN A 82 -15.91 -13.62 0.14
C ASN A 82 -16.65 -12.97 1.32
N GLY A 83 -15.92 -12.69 2.41
CA GLY A 83 -16.47 -12.23 3.68
C GLY A 83 -16.65 -13.35 4.72
N ASP A 84 -16.37 -14.60 4.36
CA ASP A 84 -16.42 -15.79 5.23
C ASP A 84 -15.54 -15.63 6.48
N ARG A 85 -14.45 -14.84 6.38
CA ARG A 85 -13.48 -14.65 7.47
C ARG A 85 -13.07 -13.19 7.68
N LEU A 86 -12.86 -12.84 8.95
CA LEU A 86 -12.20 -11.58 9.35
C LEU A 86 -10.68 -11.71 9.23
N VAL A 87 -10.01 -10.61 8.88
CA VAL A 87 -8.55 -10.55 8.77
C VAL A 87 -7.91 -10.61 10.16
N PRO A 88 -6.94 -11.51 10.42
CA PRO A 88 -6.29 -11.55 11.72
C PRO A 88 -5.55 -10.24 12.06
N PRO A 89 -5.60 -9.77 13.31
CA PRO A 89 -4.85 -8.60 13.79
C PRO A 89 -3.36 -8.92 13.98
N LEU A 90 -2.69 -9.32 12.90
CA LEU A 90 -1.29 -9.70 12.83
C LEU A 90 -0.51 -8.65 12.04
N TYR A 91 0.29 -7.83 12.73
CA TYR A 91 1.00 -6.71 12.11
C TYR A 91 2.47 -7.05 11.98
N ILE A 92 2.91 -7.49 10.81
CA ILE A 92 4.32 -7.88 10.62
C ILE A 92 5.21 -6.64 10.44
N ALA A 93 6.35 -6.62 11.13
CA ALA A 93 7.26 -5.48 11.18
C ALA A 93 7.90 -5.14 9.82
N SER A 94 8.35 -6.15 9.08
CA SER A 94 9.13 -6.02 7.84
C SER A 94 8.72 -7.09 6.81
N VAL A 95 9.09 -6.91 5.54
CA VAL A 95 8.99 -8.01 4.56
C VAL A 95 10.01 -9.09 4.95
N PRO A 96 9.62 -10.37 5.08
CA PRO A 96 10.53 -11.44 5.50
C PRO A 96 11.50 -11.86 4.40
N ASP A 97 12.62 -12.47 4.80
CA ASP A 97 13.60 -13.06 3.88
C ASP A 97 13.02 -14.21 3.05
N GLY A 98 13.47 -14.31 1.81
CA GLY A 98 12.94 -15.24 0.81
C GLY A 98 11.86 -14.66 -0.11
N MET A 99 11.37 -13.44 0.13
CA MET A 99 10.26 -12.87 -0.66
C MET A 99 10.60 -12.69 -2.16
N GLY A 100 11.85 -12.34 -2.49
CA GLY A 100 12.32 -12.25 -3.87
C GLY A 100 12.54 -13.61 -4.54
N GLN A 101 12.72 -14.66 -3.74
CA GLN A 101 13.03 -16.02 -4.16
C GLN A 101 11.77 -16.86 -4.46
N ILE A 102 10.57 -16.36 -4.14
CA ILE A 102 9.30 -16.99 -4.51
C ILE A 102 9.14 -16.93 -6.03
N ARG A 103 9.42 -18.05 -6.73
CA ARG A 103 9.33 -18.16 -8.20
C ARG A 103 7.91 -17.95 -8.72
N GLN A 104 6.90 -18.54 -8.06
CA GLN A 104 5.50 -18.43 -8.49
C GLN A 104 4.95 -17.02 -8.23
N SER A 105 4.55 -16.32 -9.30
CA SER A 105 4.06 -14.95 -9.21
C SER A 105 2.75 -14.83 -8.43
N ALA A 106 1.81 -15.77 -8.62
CA ALA A 106 0.54 -15.83 -7.89
C ALA A 106 0.74 -16.02 -6.39
N GLU A 107 1.64 -16.92 -5.98
CA GLU A 107 1.95 -17.14 -4.56
C GLU A 107 2.59 -15.89 -3.93
N ARG A 108 3.57 -15.28 -4.60
CA ARG A 108 4.23 -14.05 -4.14
C ARG A 108 3.25 -12.89 -3.98
N LYS A 109 2.30 -12.76 -4.92
CA LYS A 109 1.18 -11.80 -4.83
C LYS A 109 0.31 -12.06 -3.59
N LYS A 110 -0.17 -13.31 -3.41
CA LYS A 110 -1.04 -13.69 -2.28
C LYS A 110 -0.37 -13.40 -0.93
N LEU A 111 0.89 -13.82 -0.77
CA LEU A 111 1.65 -13.61 0.46
C LEU A 111 1.90 -12.11 0.74
N PHE A 112 2.16 -11.30 -0.30
CA PHE A 112 2.30 -9.84 -0.16
C PHE A 112 0.99 -9.17 0.28
N LEU A 113 -0.14 -9.56 -0.30
CA LEU A 113 -1.45 -9.01 0.06
C LEU A 113 -1.83 -9.40 1.50
N GLN A 114 -1.57 -10.64 1.92
CA GLN A 114 -1.76 -11.08 3.30
C GLN A 114 -0.85 -10.35 4.30
N LEU A 115 0.36 -9.95 3.89
CA LEU A 115 1.26 -9.14 4.71
C LEU A 115 0.74 -7.70 4.90
N MET A 116 0.25 -7.08 3.82
CA MET A 116 -0.12 -5.65 3.80
C MET A 116 -1.56 -5.37 4.28
N LEU A 117 -2.51 -6.28 4.03
CA LEU A 117 -3.92 -6.10 4.36
C LEU A 117 -4.19 -5.76 5.84
N PRO A 118 -3.69 -6.52 6.86
CA PRO A 118 -3.92 -6.18 8.26
C PRO A 118 -3.34 -4.82 8.65
N LEU A 119 -2.19 -4.43 8.07
CA LEU A 119 -1.54 -3.13 8.32
C LEU A 119 -2.39 -1.96 7.80
N VAL A 120 -2.91 -2.08 6.56
CA VAL A 120 -3.80 -1.11 5.93
C VAL A 120 -5.12 -0.99 6.70
N LEU A 121 -5.73 -2.12 7.07
CA LEU A 121 -6.94 -2.11 7.89
C LEU A 121 -6.71 -1.45 9.25
N LYS A 122 -5.57 -1.70 9.90
CA LYS A 122 -5.28 -1.13 11.22
C LYS A 122 -5.09 0.38 11.19
N ALA A 123 -4.40 0.90 10.18
CA ALA A 123 -4.26 2.35 10.02
C ALA A 123 -5.60 3.01 9.65
N ASN A 124 -6.44 2.34 8.84
CA ASN A 124 -7.80 2.77 8.57
C ASN A 124 -8.73 2.71 9.80
N GLU A 125 -8.50 1.84 10.79
CA GLU A 125 -9.20 1.92 12.08
C GLU A 125 -8.90 3.22 12.82
N THR A 126 -7.62 3.60 12.91
CA THR A 126 -7.21 4.84 13.58
C THR A 126 -7.93 6.05 12.97
N VAL A 127 -7.86 6.22 11.65
CA VAL A 127 -8.55 7.31 10.94
C VAL A 127 -10.08 7.23 11.08
N ARG A 128 -10.66 6.02 11.19
CA ARG A 128 -12.10 5.83 11.42
C ARG A 128 -12.53 6.30 12.82
N TRP A 129 -11.75 5.99 13.86
CA TRP A 129 -12.01 6.48 15.23
C TRP A 129 -11.88 8.00 15.31
N GLU A 130 -10.84 8.57 14.68
CA GLU A 130 -10.64 10.02 14.60
C GLU A 130 -11.83 10.72 13.92
N ARG A 131 -12.28 10.17 12.77
CA ARG A 131 -13.47 10.63 12.05
C ARG A 131 -14.73 10.52 12.89
N GLN A 132 -14.91 9.44 13.66
CA GLN A 132 -16.09 9.26 14.52
C GLN A 132 -16.14 10.27 15.66
N LYS A 133 -14.99 10.62 16.29
CA LYS A 133 -14.94 11.71 17.28
C LYS A 133 -15.30 13.06 16.63
N LEU A 134 -14.76 13.37 15.45
CA LEU A 134 -15.15 14.58 14.68
C LEU A 134 -16.64 14.61 14.33
N LEU A 135 -17.24 13.48 13.93
CA LEU A 135 -18.67 13.39 13.63
C LEU A 135 -19.54 13.54 14.89
N ARG A 136 -19.09 13.10 16.07
CA ARG A 136 -19.76 13.43 17.34
C ARG A 136 -19.72 14.94 17.60
N ILE A 137 -18.55 15.55 17.47
CA ILE A 137 -18.37 17.00 17.66
C ILE A 137 -19.26 17.79 16.70
N LYS A 138 -19.36 17.41 15.41
CA LYS A 138 -20.30 18.03 14.47
C LYS A 138 -21.76 17.91 14.94
N ARG A 139 -22.18 16.75 15.46
CA ARG A 139 -23.54 16.59 16.02
C ARG A 139 -23.78 17.50 17.24
N SER A 140 -22.78 17.73 18.09
CA SER A 140 -22.87 18.69 19.20
C SER A 140 -23.04 20.13 18.70
N ILE A 141 -22.20 20.56 17.74
CA ILE A 141 -22.27 21.90 17.14
C ILE A 141 -23.62 22.13 16.46
N ASN A 142 -24.10 21.15 15.68
CA ASN A 142 -25.41 21.23 15.01
C ASN A 142 -26.58 21.34 16.01
N LYS A 143 -26.45 20.79 17.22
CA LYS A 143 -27.41 20.95 18.33
C LYS A 143 -27.22 22.25 19.13
N ARG A 144 -26.33 23.16 18.70
CA ARG A 144 -25.93 24.40 19.40
C ARG A 144 -25.34 24.15 20.80
N ALA A 145 -24.85 22.94 21.08
CA ALA A 145 -24.25 22.61 22.36
C ALA A 145 -22.80 23.13 22.46
N SER A 146 -22.43 23.66 23.63
CA SER A 146 -21.07 24.05 23.94
C SER A 146 -20.09 22.88 23.81
N LEU A 147 -18.92 23.12 23.21
CA LEU A 147 -17.83 22.15 23.20
C LEU A 147 -17.10 22.13 24.55
N SER A 148 -16.78 20.93 25.05
CA SER A 148 -15.86 20.74 26.16
C SER A 148 -14.42 21.07 25.75
N ASP A 149 -13.55 21.24 26.74
CA ASP A 149 -12.14 21.54 26.48
C ASP A 149 -11.40 20.37 25.82
N ASP A 150 -11.78 19.12 26.13
CA ASP A 150 -11.33 17.92 25.39
C ASP A 150 -11.66 17.97 23.89
N ASP A 151 -12.81 18.53 23.53
CA ASP A 151 -13.22 18.67 22.14
C ASP A 151 -12.48 19.81 21.46
N ARG A 152 -12.20 20.91 22.16
CA ARG A 152 -11.39 22.04 21.67
C ARG A 152 -9.93 21.61 21.48
N ALA A 153 -9.34 20.94 22.47
CA ALA A 153 -7.98 20.40 22.43
C ALA A 153 -7.81 19.38 21.29
N TYR A 154 -8.78 18.47 21.13
CA TYR A 154 -8.78 17.50 20.04
C TYR A 154 -8.94 18.13 18.65
N LEU A 155 -9.76 19.18 18.49
CA LEU A 155 -9.84 19.91 17.22
C LEU A 155 -8.53 20.63 16.90
N LEU A 156 -7.83 21.18 17.90
CA LEU A 156 -6.49 21.76 17.73
C LEU A 156 -5.43 20.71 17.38
N GLU A 157 -5.49 19.53 18.00
CA GLU A 157 -4.64 18.38 17.69
C GLU A 157 -4.84 17.91 16.25
N MET A 158 -6.09 17.64 15.85
CA MET A 158 -6.44 17.22 14.49
C MET A 158 -6.12 18.29 13.45
N ALA A 159 -6.23 19.58 13.79
CA ALA A 159 -5.81 20.68 12.91
C ALA A 159 -4.30 20.70 12.66
N ARG A 160 -3.49 20.50 13.72
CA ARG A 160 -2.03 20.34 13.59
C ARG A 160 -1.67 19.09 12.79
N HIS A 161 -2.28 17.95 13.12
CA HIS A 161 -1.97 16.68 12.46
C HIS A 161 -2.35 16.73 10.97
N TYR A 162 -3.62 17.00 10.65
CA TYR A 162 -4.10 16.97 9.27
C TYR A 162 -3.78 18.22 8.44
N GLU A 163 -2.83 19.07 8.86
CA GLU A 163 -2.39 20.30 8.19
C GLU A 163 -3.54 21.28 7.83
N VAL A 164 -4.47 21.51 8.75
CA VAL A 164 -5.65 22.37 8.56
C VAL A 164 -5.50 23.70 9.31
N ARG A 165 -5.53 24.83 8.58
CA ARG A 165 -5.28 26.18 9.12
C ARG A 165 -6.20 26.66 10.25
N LYS A 166 -7.39 26.08 10.41
CA LYS A 166 -8.36 26.41 11.47
C LYS A 166 -8.94 25.12 12.05
N PRO A 167 -9.14 25.01 13.38
CA PRO A 167 -9.68 23.82 14.04
C PRO A 167 -11.21 23.69 13.87
N LEU A 168 -11.68 23.70 12.62
CA LEU A 168 -13.08 23.64 12.25
C LEU A 168 -13.42 22.25 11.70
N VAL A 169 -14.48 21.63 12.22
CA VAL A 169 -14.85 20.24 11.89
C VAL A 169 -15.06 20.05 10.38
N ASP A 170 -15.68 21.01 9.70
CA ASP A 170 -15.94 20.93 8.26
C ASP A 170 -14.71 21.09 7.37
N LEU A 171 -13.60 21.61 7.91
CA LEU A 171 -12.31 21.63 7.24
C LEU A 171 -11.48 20.36 7.53
N LEU A 172 -11.78 19.68 8.65
CA LEU A 172 -11.15 18.43 9.06
C LEU A 172 -11.79 17.21 8.39
N LEU A 173 -13.12 17.10 8.39
CA LEU A 173 -13.86 15.95 7.87
C LEU A 173 -13.55 15.54 6.41
N PRO A 174 -13.15 16.43 5.47
CA PRO A 174 -12.70 15.98 4.15
C PRO A 174 -11.38 15.18 4.21
N ARG A 175 -10.45 15.59 5.10
CA ARG A 175 -9.12 14.97 5.25
C ARG A 175 -9.16 13.73 6.14
N VAL A 176 -9.88 13.78 7.26
CA VAL A 176 -10.00 12.65 8.21
C VAL A 176 -11.01 11.63 7.71
N ASP A 177 -10.70 10.94 6.61
CA ASP A 177 -11.46 9.79 6.11
C ASP A 177 -10.53 8.64 5.70
N VAL A 178 -11.06 7.42 5.79
CA VAL A 178 -10.36 6.18 5.46
C VAL A 178 -10.06 6.10 3.96
N LEU A 179 -8.99 5.41 3.63
CA LEU A 179 -8.63 5.08 2.25
C LEU A 179 -9.23 3.72 1.86
N PRO A 180 -9.67 3.54 0.60
CA PRO A 180 -9.89 2.22 0.05
C PRO A 180 -8.66 1.32 0.25
N VAL A 181 -8.91 0.13 0.79
CA VAL A 181 -7.95 -0.93 1.00
C VAL A 181 -7.42 -1.41 -0.35
N SER A 182 -8.30 -1.52 -1.35
CA SER A 182 -7.96 -1.91 -2.72
C SER A 182 -6.91 -0.99 -3.35
N ILE A 183 -7.08 0.33 -3.23
CA ILE A 183 -6.10 1.34 -3.70
C ILE A 183 -4.77 1.19 -2.94
N ALA A 184 -4.81 1.10 -1.62
CA ALA A 184 -3.59 1.01 -0.81
C ALA A 184 -2.78 -0.27 -1.10
N LEU A 185 -3.46 -1.42 -1.24
CA LEU A 185 -2.85 -2.69 -1.65
C LEU A 185 -2.27 -2.58 -3.07
N ALA A 186 -3.02 -2.05 -4.03
CA ALA A 186 -2.55 -1.92 -5.41
C ALA A 186 -1.34 -0.97 -5.54
N GLN A 187 -1.36 0.20 -4.89
CA GLN A 187 -0.21 1.12 -4.89
C GLN A 187 1.00 0.48 -4.20
N SER A 188 0.83 -0.15 -3.03
CA SER A 188 1.94 -0.87 -2.37
C SER A 188 2.51 -2.00 -3.23
N ALA A 189 1.69 -2.70 -4.00
CA ALA A 189 2.13 -3.75 -4.92
C ALA A 189 2.95 -3.17 -6.09
N ILE A 190 2.53 -2.02 -6.64
CA ILE A 190 3.22 -1.31 -7.73
C ILE A 190 4.56 -0.75 -7.26
N GLU A 191 4.60 0.09 -6.22
CA GLU A 191 5.84 0.79 -5.82
C GLU A 191 6.87 -0.14 -5.17
N SER A 192 6.44 -1.26 -4.55
CA SER A 192 7.34 -2.24 -3.93
C SER A 192 7.73 -3.41 -4.83
N GLY A 193 7.11 -3.56 -6.00
CA GLY A 193 7.24 -4.75 -6.84
C GLY A 193 6.83 -6.03 -6.11
N TRP A 194 5.67 -6.01 -5.44
CA TRP A 194 5.15 -7.12 -4.61
C TRP A 194 6.13 -7.57 -3.51
N GLY A 195 6.69 -6.61 -2.77
CA GLY A 195 7.60 -6.88 -1.65
C GLY A 195 9.07 -7.15 -2.04
N THR A 196 9.43 -7.11 -3.32
CA THR A 196 10.76 -7.52 -3.78
C THR A 196 11.79 -6.38 -3.84
N SER A 197 11.33 -5.13 -3.95
CA SER A 197 12.17 -3.93 -4.06
C SER A 197 13.15 -3.79 -2.89
N ARG A 198 14.33 -3.21 -3.17
CA ARG A 198 15.34 -2.89 -2.16
C ARG A 198 14.76 -1.99 -1.05
N PHE A 199 13.97 -0.98 -1.42
CA PHE A 199 13.43 0.01 -0.50
C PHE A 199 12.42 -0.57 0.51
N VAL A 200 11.68 -1.61 0.13
CA VAL A 200 10.73 -2.26 1.06
C VAL A 200 11.43 -3.25 1.99
N ARG A 201 12.48 -3.94 1.52
CA ARG A 201 13.24 -4.91 2.33
C ARG A 201 14.20 -4.24 3.32
N GLU A 202 14.93 -3.21 2.92
CA GLU A 202 15.89 -2.51 3.79
C GLU A 202 15.26 -1.34 4.56
N GLY A 203 14.21 -0.71 4.02
CA GLY A 203 13.66 0.55 4.55
C GLY A 203 12.18 0.50 4.96
N ASN A 204 11.53 -0.66 4.89
CA ASN A 204 10.09 -0.81 5.16
C ASN A 204 9.21 0.17 4.36
N ALA A 205 9.60 0.53 3.15
CA ALA A 205 8.99 1.60 2.34
C ALA A 205 8.19 1.08 1.12
N PRO A 206 7.08 0.33 1.30
CA PRO A 206 6.34 -0.29 0.20
C PRO A 206 5.61 0.71 -0.72
N PHE A 207 5.55 2.00 -0.35
CA PHE A 207 4.87 3.06 -1.11
C PHE A 207 5.84 4.03 -1.82
N GLY A 208 7.15 3.82 -1.74
CA GLY A 208 8.15 4.67 -2.41
C GLY A 208 8.14 6.14 -1.96
N GLN A 209 7.71 6.44 -0.73
CA GLN A 209 7.59 7.82 -0.21
C GLN A 209 8.95 8.54 -0.22
N TRP A 210 9.01 9.74 -0.83
CA TRP A 210 10.25 10.54 -0.88
C TRP A 210 10.47 11.33 0.41
N THR A 211 11.74 11.61 0.73
CA THR A 211 12.12 12.56 1.77
C THR A 211 13.31 13.43 1.34
N THR A 212 13.39 14.63 1.90
CA THR A 212 14.60 15.45 1.96
C THR A 212 15.45 15.05 3.19
N ALA A 213 16.53 15.78 3.47
CA ALA A 213 17.58 15.37 4.41
C ALA A 213 17.14 15.15 5.88
N SER A 214 15.98 15.68 6.30
CA SER A 214 15.51 15.67 7.69
C SER A 214 14.98 14.32 8.23
N PHE A 215 14.95 13.26 7.41
CA PHE A 215 14.56 11.92 7.83
C PHE A 215 15.51 10.86 7.26
N ASP A 216 15.59 9.72 7.94
CA ASP A 216 16.25 8.52 7.45
C ASP A 216 15.68 8.07 6.10
N GLY A 217 16.56 7.64 5.22
CA GLY A 217 16.18 7.24 3.89
C GLY A 217 17.31 6.66 3.06
N ILE A 218 16.93 5.76 2.18
CA ILE A 218 17.82 5.04 1.27
C ILE A 218 18.02 5.91 0.02
N VAL A 219 19.27 6.12 -0.37
CA VAL A 219 19.63 6.84 -1.59
C VAL A 219 19.36 5.93 -2.80
N PRO A 220 18.62 6.39 -3.84
CA PRO A 220 18.49 5.63 -5.08
C PRO A 220 19.84 5.43 -5.77
N LEU A 221 20.12 4.22 -6.23
CA LEU A 221 21.41 3.87 -6.87
C LEU A 221 21.70 4.69 -8.14
N GLN A 222 20.65 5.12 -8.84
CA GLN A 222 20.69 5.98 -10.04
C GLN A 222 20.01 7.33 -9.73
N ARG A 223 20.48 8.03 -8.70
CA ARG A 223 20.02 9.39 -8.34
C ARG A 223 20.78 10.41 -9.20
N ASP A 224 20.06 11.13 -10.07
CA ASP A 224 20.67 12.14 -10.95
C ASP A 224 21.49 13.19 -10.17
N ASN A 225 22.59 13.65 -10.77
CA ASN A 225 23.47 14.66 -10.20
C ASN A 225 22.69 15.91 -9.74
N GLY A 226 23.08 16.45 -8.58
CA GLY A 226 22.44 17.60 -7.93
C GLY A 226 21.12 17.31 -7.18
N LYS A 227 20.44 16.17 -7.39
CA LYS A 227 19.17 15.90 -6.69
C LYS A 227 19.42 15.34 -5.28
N THR A 228 18.74 15.89 -4.27
CA THR A 228 18.95 15.53 -2.85
C THR A 228 17.93 14.55 -2.25
N HIS A 229 16.91 14.14 -3.02
CA HIS A 229 15.87 13.23 -2.56
C HIS A 229 16.38 11.82 -2.19
N LYS A 230 15.81 11.25 -1.12
CA LYS A 230 15.95 9.86 -0.67
C LYS A 230 14.57 9.18 -0.69
N ILE A 231 14.53 7.84 -0.72
CA ILE A 231 13.30 7.11 -0.34
C ILE A 231 13.29 6.97 1.18
N ARG A 232 12.23 7.44 1.84
CA ARG A 232 12.11 7.45 3.31
C ARG A 232 12.14 6.03 3.87
N ALA A 233 12.93 5.82 4.92
CA ALA A 233 12.94 4.60 5.71
C ALA A 233 11.96 4.68 6.89
N PHE A 234 11.52 3.52 7.41
CA PHE A 234 10.53 3.42 8.48
C PHE A 234 10.89 2.32 9.49
N GLU A 235 10.60 2.55 10.77
CA GLU A 235 10.76 1.57 11.88
C GLU A 235 10.07 0.22 11.61
N ASN A 236 8.99 0.22 10.82
CA ASN A 236 8.22 -0.96 10.41
C ASN A 236 7.25 -0.57 9.28
N LEU A 237 6.68 -1.58 8.61
CA LEU A 237 5.70 -1.40 7.55
C LEU A 237 4.45 -0.64 8.02
N TYR A 238 4.01 -0.82 9.27
CA TYR A 238 2.85 -0.10 9.83
C TYR A 238 3.09 1.42 9.90
N ALA A 239 4.28 1.86 10.27
CA ALA A 239 4.67 3.27 10.24
C ALA A 239 4.66 3.83 8.81
N SER A 240 5.10 3.05 7.82
CA SER A 240 5.04 3.45 6.40
C SER A 240 3.61 3.57 5.88
N VAL A 241 2.74 2.61 6.23
CA VAL A 241 1.30 2.64 5.92
C VAL A 241 0.63 3.88 6.51
N LYS A 242 0.85 4.17 7.81
CA LYS A 242 0.33 5.39 8.45
C LYS A 242 0.79 6.66 7.72
N SER A 243 2.09 6.74 7.39
CA SER A 243 2.67 7.88 6.66
C SER A 243 2.05 8.05 5.25
N TYR A 244 1.82 6.95 4.53
CA TYR A 244 1.19 6.95 3.21
C TYR A 244 -0.28 7.41 3.26
N ILE A 245 -1.07 6.86 4.20
CA ILE A 245 -2.48 7.25 4.41
C ILE A 245 -2.58 8.73 4.77
N HIS A 246 -1.74 9.19 5.69
CA HIS A 246 -1.66 10.58 6.11
C HIS A 246 -1.31 11.52 4.93
N ASN A 247 -0.25 11.20 4.18
CA ASN A 247 0.21 11.96 3.01
C ASN A 247 -0.92 12.11 1.95
N LEU A 248 -1.68 11.06 1.66
CA LEU A 248 -2.83 11.16 0.74
C LEU A 248 -4.03 11.94 1.31
N ASN A 249 -4.08 12.17 2.62
CA ASN A 249 -5.10 12.94 3.30
C ASN A 249 -4.73 14.42 3.53
N THR A 250 -3.44 14.77 3.59
CA THR A 250 -2.97 16.15 3.83
C THR A 250 -2.32 16.83 2.62
N HIS A 251 -1.48 16.11 1.86
CA HIS A 251 -0.52 16.76 0.98
C HIS A 251 -1.17 17.44 -0.23
N ARG A 252 -0.69 18.65 -0.55
CA ARG A 252 -1.31 19.57 -1.53
C ARG A 252 -1.53 18.99 -2.93
N ALA A 253 -0.69 18.05 -3.37
CA ALA A 253 -0.82 17.42 -4.68
C ALA A 253 -2.03 16.48 -4.80
N TYR A 254 -2.56 15.99 -3.67
CA TYR A 254 -3.62 14.98 -3.64
C TYR A 254 -4.98 15.55 -3.24
N ARG A 255 -5.15 16.87 -3.16
CA ARG A 255 -6.39 17.54 -2.70
C ARG A 255 -7.68 17.07 -3.40
N GLY A 256 -7.57 16.63 -4.66
CA GLY A 256 -8.70 16.04 -5.39
C GLY A 256 -9.25 14.75 -4.74
N PHE A 257 -8.40 13.96 -4.09
CA PHE A 257 -8.79 12.68 -3.49
C PHE A 257 -9.65 12.85 -2.20
N PRO A 258 -9.27 13.67 -1.19
CA PRO A 258 -10.18 14.10 -0.13
C PRO A 258 -11.47 14.77 -0.63
N ALA A 259 -11.40 15.58 -1.69
CA ALA A 259 -12.57 16.25 -2.25
C ALA A 259 -13.55 15.27 -2.93
N MET A 260 -13.04 14.32 -3.71
CA MET A 260 -13.84 13.30 -4.38
C MET A 260 -14.46 12.32 -3.38
N ARG A 261 -13.72 11.91 -2.34
CA ARG A 261 -14.31 11.15 -1.22
C ARG A 261 -15.41 11.92 -0.52
N LYS A 262 -15.22 13.23 -0.22
CA LYS A 262 -16.25 14.08 0.38
C LYS A 262 -17.54 14.04 -0.45
N ALA A 263 -17.45 14.25 -1.77
CA ALA A 263 -18.61 14.20 -2.66
C ALA A 263 -19.32 12.83 -2.64
N MET A 264 -18.58 11.72 -2.68
CA MET A 264 -19.15 10.36 -2.57
C MET A 264 -19.84 10.08 -1.23
N ARG A 265 -19.36 10.67 -0.13
CA ARG A 265 -20.03 10.58 1.18
C ARG A 265 -21.34 11.40 1.20
N GLU A 266 -21.36 12.54 0.52
CA GLU A 266 -22.50 13.46 0.49
C GLU A 266 -23.62 12.99 -0.45
N SER A 267 -23.32 12.19 -1.47
CA SER A 267 -24.33 11.44 -2.25
C SER A 267 -24.84 10.17 -1.54
N GLY A 268 -24.44 9.93 -0.28
CA GLY A 268 -24.86 8.77 0.52
C GLY A 268 -24.24 7.43 0.11
N GLY A 269 -23.32 7.42 -0.85
CA GLY A 269 -22.74 6.21 -1.42
C GLY A 269 -21.66 5.55 -0.53
N GLN A 270 -21.35 4.29 -0.87
CA GLN A 270 -20.02 3.74 -0.58
C GLN A 270 -18.98 4.43 -1.46
N LEU A 271 -17.70 4.39 -1.06
CA LEU A 271 -16.63 4.92 -1.90
C LEU A 271 -16.43 4.02 -3.12
N ASP A 272 -16.57 4.56 -4.32
CA ASP A 272 -16.14 3.86 -5.54
C ASP A 272 -14.61 3.97 -5.66
N SER A 273 -13.96 2.88 -5.28
CA SER A 273 -12.50 2.75 -5.29
C SER A 273 -11.89 2.90 -6.69
N LEU A 274 -12.59 2.48 -7.76
CA LEU A 274 -12.09 2.62 -9.13
C LEU A 274 -12.22 4.07 -9.59
N ALA A 275 -13.38 4.71 -9.42
CA ALA A 275 -13.55 6.12 -9.78
C ALA A 275 -12.60 7.04 -8.99
N LEU A 276 -12.37 6.75 -7.70
CA LEU A 276 -11.41 7.48 -6.88
C LEU A 276 -9.97 7.49 -7.43
N THR A 277 -9.54 6.45 -8.16
CA THR A 277 -8.18 6.39 -8.72
C THR A 277 -7.86 7.59 -9.62
N VAL A 278 -8.83 8.13 -10.36
CA VAL A 278 -8.62 9.27 -11.28
C VAL A 278 -8.05 10.49 -10.56
N SER A 279 -8.46 10.72 -9.30
CA SER A 279 -7.94 11.82 -8.47
C SER A 279 -6.47 11.66 -8.06
N LEU A 280 -5.87 10.49 -8.28
CA LEU A 280 -4.46 10.16 -7.97
C LEU A 280 -3.51 10.40 -9.15
N ARG A 281 -3.94 11.07 -10.23
CA ARG A 281 -3.10 11.39 -11.41
C ARG A 281 -1.76 12.05 -11.03
N ALA A 282 -1.75 12.85 -9.96
CA ALA A 282 -0.56 13.53 -9.44
C ALA A 282 0.41 12.65 -8.63
N TYR A 283 0.07 11.39 -8.32
CA TYR A 283 0.92 10.46 -7.56
C TYR A 283 2.15 10.01 -8.36
N SER A 284 2.04 9.95 -9.69
CA SER A 284 3.13 9.51 -10.57
C SER A 284 3.27 10.41 -11.77
N LYS A 285 4.52 10.66 -12.20
CA LYS A 285 4.83 11.34 -13.47
C LYS A 285 4.23 10.64 -14.70
N LYS A 286 3.82 9.36 -14.57
CA LYS A 286 3.12 8.61 -15.62
C LYS A 286 1.65 9.02 -15.81
N GLY A 287 1.06 9.85 -14.93
CA GLY A 287 -0.28 10.41 -15.09
C GLY A 287 -1.35 9.35 -15.34
N GLU A 288 -2.12 9.49 -16.42
CA GLU A 288 -3.17 8.53 -16.82
C GLU A 288 -2.66 7.10 -17.05
N THR A 289 -1.39 6.93 -17.43
CA THR A 289 -0.77 5.61 -17.57
C THR A 289 -0.51 4.96 -16.20
N TYR A 290 -0.38 5.76 -15.13
CA TYR A 290 -0.41 5.25 -13.76
C TYR A 290 -1.82 4.85 -13.33
N ILE A 291 -2.85 5.64 -13.69
CA ILE A 291 -4.25 5.34 -13.35
C ILE A 291 -4.69 4.01 -13.96
N ARG A 292 -4.41 3.78 -15.26
CA ARG A 292 -4.71 2.50 -15.91
C ARG A 292 -3.94 1.33 -15.29
N LEU A 293 -2.67 1.52 -14.91
CA LEU A 293 -1.90 0.50 -14.20
C LEU A 293 -2.49 0.18 -12.82
N LEU A 294 -2.88 1.20 -12.06
CA LEU A 294 -3.49 1.08 -10.74
C LEU A 294 -4.82 0.31 -10.82
N GLN A 295 -5.71 0.70 -11.74
CA GLN A 295 -6.97 0.01 -12.01
C GLN A 295 -6.75 -1.45 -12.42
N ASN A 296 -5.82 -1.72 -13.34
CA ASN A 296 -5.48 -3.09 -13.79
C ASN A 296 -4.90 -3.96 -12.65
N ILE A 297 -4.20 -3.38 -11.68
CA ILE A 297 -3.74 -4.11 -10.49
C ILE A 297 -4.89 -4.33 -9.50
N MET A 298 -5.84 -3.41 -9.39
CA MET A 298 -7.03 -3.57 -8.54
C MET A 298 -7.99 -4.65 -9.06
N THR A 299 -8.24 -4.70 -10.37
CA THR A 299 -9.13 -5.69 -11.00
C THR A 299 -8.43 -7.03 -11.24
N GLY A 300 -7.24 -7.01 -11.88
CA GLY A 300 -6.47 -8.21 -12.25
C GLY A 300 -5.80 -8.96 -11.08
N ASN A 301 -6.09 -8.56 -9.84
CA ASN A 301 -5.74 -9.29 -8.62
C ASN A 301 -6.91 -9.32 -7.62
N ASP A 302 -8.13 -9.02 -8.07
CA ASP A 302 -9.37 -8.92 -7.29
C ASP A 302 -9.19 -8.30 -5.89
N LEU A 303 -8.94 -7.00 -5.86
CA LEU A 303 -8.68 -6.25 -4.62
C LEU A 303 -9.91 -5.49 -4.11
N LEU A 304 -10.96 -5.33 -4.94
CA LEU A 304 -12.16 -4.57 -4.60
C LEU A 304 -12.99 -5.18 -3.45
N PRO A 305 -13.17 -6.52 -3.33
CA PRO A 305 -13.85 -7.10 -2.18
C PRO A 305 -13.17 -6.77 -0.84
N LEU A 306 -11.85 -6.58 -0.84
CA LEU A 306 -11.05 -6.27 0.34
C LEU A 306 -11.36 -4.88 0.95
N ASP A 307 -12.06 -3.99 0.24
CA ASP A 307 -12.62 -2.76 0.84
C ASP A 307 -13.71 -3.05 1.89
N ARG A 308 -14.34 -4.23 1.82
CA ARG A 308 -15.30 -4.72 2.81
C ARG A 308 -14.64 -5.48 3.97
N ALA A 309 -13.40 -5.93 3.82
CA ALA A 309 -12.66 -6.67 4.85
C ALA A 309 -12.52 -5.87 6.15
N ARG A 310 -12.55 -6.57 7.30
CA ARG A 310 -12.41 -6.00 8.64
C ARG A 310 -11.42 -6.84 9.45
N LEU A 311 -10.81 -6.24 10.46
CA LEU A 311 -9.97 -6.97 11.40
C LEU A 311 -10.84 -7.80 12.35
N GLY A 312 -10.36 -9.00 12.68
CA GLY A 312 -10.91 -9.80 13.76
C GLY A 312 -10.51 -9.24 15.13
N GLY A 313 -11.29 -9.57 16.16
CA GLY A 313 -10.88 -9.34 17.55
C GLY A 313 -9.57 -10.05 17.88
N ASN A 314 -8.86 -9.57 18.91
CA ASN A 314 -7.58 -10.14 19.32
C ASN A 314 -7.71 -11.65 19.62
N PHE A 315 -7.01 -12.49 18.83
CA PHE A 315 -6.96 -13.94 19.05
C PHE A 315 -6.52 -14.30 20.47
N ALA A 316 -5.68 -13.46 21.10
CA ALA A 316 -5.25 -13.58 22.49
C ALA A 316 -6.38 -13.55 23.55
N ARG A 317 -7.62 -13.16 23.20
CA ARG A 317 -8.79 -13.21 24.09
C ARG A 317 -9.62 -14.50 24.02
N ARG A 318 -9.35 -15.43 23.09
CA ARG A 318 -10.12 -16.70 22.98
C ARG A 318 -9.48 -17.90 23.70
N ASN A 319 -8.22 -17.76 24.14
CA ASN A 319 -7.44 -18.85 24.74
C ASN A 319 -6.83 -18.46 26.10
N GLY A 320 -7.44 -17.49 26.80
CA GLY A 320 -7.19 -17.21 28.22
C GLY A 320 -8.47 -17.47 29.02
N PRO A 321 -8.41 -17.76 30.32
CA PRO A 321 -9.60 -17.96 31.14
C PRO A 321 -10.44 -16.67 31.19
N ASP A 322 -11.76 -16.82 31.21
CA ASP A 322 -12.69 -15.70 31.38
C ASP A 322 -12.55 -15.06 32.77
N ILE A 323 -12.58 -13.72 32.80
CA ILE A 323 -12.59 -12.86 34.00
C ILE A 323 -13.42 -11.61 33.69
#